data_AF-W1VLT1-F1
#
_entry.id   AF-W1VLT1-F1
#
_cell.length_a   1.000
_cell.length_b   1.000
_cell.length_c   1.000
_cell.angle_alpha   90.00
_cell.angle_beta   90.00
_cell.angle_gamma   90.00
#
_symmetry.space_group_name_H-M   'P 1'
#
loop_
_entity.id
_entity.type
_entity.pdbx_description
1 polymer ?
#
loop_
_entity_poly.entity_id
_entity_poly.type
_entity_poly.pdbx_seq_one_letter_code
_entity_poly.pdbx_strand_id
1 'polypeptide(L)'
;MVRAGLELEPRQLALACASHSGGAEHLEVVTSILRRYGLGPADLRNTPGVPIGGPERRAFTASGARPDRLHQNCSGKHAAMMATAVACGWDPAGYLEHDHPVAALVRSSVEELTGCRIDPSTITRDGCGAEVYPLPLVGLARAYGRLTSAVPGSAEYAVAQAMSTWPELVGGQGRDVTALMRALPGAVAKDGAEGVYALALAGGACLAVKIADGASRARVPAMLPALRALGVQGDLGERLEEALPAQGLGWGEPGGR
;
A
#
# COMPACT_ATOMS: atom_id res chain seq x y z
N MET A 1 -9.19 -10.20 3.67
CA MET A 1 -9.90 -9.57 4.81
C MET A 1 -11.35 -9.28 4.45
N VAL A 2 -11.64 -8.45 3.43
CA VAL A 2 -13.03 -8.17 2.99
C VAL A 2 -13.82 -9.45 2.67
N ARG A 3 -13.22 -10.40 1.94
CA ARG A 3 -13.82 -11.73 1.65
C ARG A 3 -14.22 -12.54 2.90
N ALA A 4 -13.62 -12.24 4.05
CA ALA A 4 -13.89 -12.92 5.32
C ALA A 4 -14.89 -12.15 6.22
N GLY A 5 -15.58 -11.14 5.67
CA GLY A 5 -16.59 -10.38 6.40
C GLY A 5 -16.07 -9.13 7.09
N LEU A 6 -14.83 -8.70 6.82
CA LEU A 6 -14.38 -7.38 7.29
C LEU A 6 -15.17 -6.28 6.56
N GLU A 7 -15.96 -5.52 7.33
CA GLU A 7 -16.69 -4.35 6.84
C GLU A 7 -15.99 -3.05 7.23
N LEU A 8 -15.48 -2.33 6.23
CA LEU A 8 -14.87 -1.02 6.38
C LEU A 8 -15.50 -0.05 5.39
N GLU A 9 -15.63 1.22 5.81
CA GLU A 9 -16.00 2.29 4.89
C GLU A 9 -14.92 2.49 3.80
N PRO A 10 -15.24 3.06 2.63
CA PRO A 10 -14.25 3.19 1.54
C PRO A 10 -12.94 3.86 1.95
N ARG A 11 -12.98 4.92 2.77
CA ARG A 11 -11.78 5.60 3.30
C ARG A 11 -10.95 4.70 4.21
N GLN A 12 -11.62 3.92 5.06
CA GLN A 12 -10.97 2.95 5.95
C GLN A 12 -10.34 1.79 5.16
N LEU A 13 -11.01 1.32 4.10
CA LEU A 13 -10.50 0.27 3.22
C LEU A 13 -9.27 0.74 2.42
N ALA A 14 -9.25 2.00 1.98
CA ALA A 14 -8.07 2.59 1.35
C ALA A 14 -6.88 2.61 2.32
N LEU A 15 -7.11 3.05 3.55
CA LEU A 15 -6.09 3.08 4.60
C LEU A 15 -5.62 1.66 5.01
N ALA A 16 -6.49 0.65 4.97
CA ALA A 16 -6.08 -0.74 5.20
C ALA A 16 -5.03 -1.24 4.19
N CYS A 17 -4.96 -0.62 3.01
CA CYS A 17 -3.99 -0.92 1.96
C CYS A 17 -2.73 -0.02 2.03
N ALA A 18 -2.64 0.84 3.04
CA ALA A 18 -1.68 1.93 3.05
C ALA A 18 -0.27 1.52 3.46
N SER A 19 0.66 2.38 3.03
CA SER A 19 1.95 2.61 3.68
C SER A 19 2.03 4.13 3.86
N HIS A 20 1.18 4.66 4.75
CA HIS A 20 0.80 6.07 4.75
C HIS A 20 1.90 7.00 5.26
N SER A 21 1.85 8.27 4.88
CA SER A 21 2.78 9.31 5.33
C SER A 21 2.73 9.59 6.84
N GLY A 22 1.63 9.25 7.52
CA GLY A 22 1.47 9.49 8.97
C GLY A 22 0.88 10.87 9.30
N GLY A 23 0.21 11.50 8.34
CA GLY A 23 -0.52 12.77 8.54
C GLY A 23 -1.80 12.60 9.35
N ALA A 24 -2.35 13.70 9.86
CA ALA A 24 -3.48 13.71 10.78
C ALA A 24 -4.70 12.90 10.28
N GLU A 25 -5.07 13.07 9.01
CA GLU A 25 -6.17 12.33 8.38
C GLU A 25 -5.95 10.81 8.41
N HIS A 26 -4.70 10.34 8.25
CA HIS A 26 -4.41 8.91 8.38
C HIS A 26 -4.67 8.43 9.80
N LEU A 27 -4.15 9.14 10.81
CA LEU A 27 -4.27 8.74 12.21
C LEU A 27 -5.73 8.72 12.67
N GLU A 28 -6.53 9.69 12.20
CA GLU A 28 -7.97 9.72 12.42
C GLU A 28 -8.63 8.46 11.84
N VAL A 29 -8.33 8.11 10.58
CA VAL A 29 -8.92 6.95 9.93
C VAL A 29 -8.45 5.65 10.61
N VAL A 30 -7.18 5.51 11.01
CA VAL A 30 -6.68 4.33 11.76
C VAL A 30 -7.47 4.18 13.06
N THR A 31 -7.61 5.27 13.81
CA THR A 31 -8.34 5.29 15.09
C THR A 31 -9.81 4.95 14.89
N SER A 32 -10.42 5.41 13.79
CA SER A 32 -11.81 5.10 13.46
C SER A 32 -12.02 3.61 13.19
N ILE A 33 -11.06 2.93 12.53
CA ILE A 33 -11.10 1.47 12.30
C ILE A 33 -11.06 0.74 13.64
N LEU A 34 -10.06 1.08 14.47
CA LEU A 34 -9.89 0.45 15.78
C LEU A 34 -11.15 0.59 16.63
N ARG A 35 -11.66 1.82 16.77
CA ARG A 35 -12.86 2.12 17.56
C ARG A 35 -14.10 1.35 17.06
N ARG A 36 -14.29 1.21 15.75
CA ARG A 36 -15.42 0.48 15.16
C ARG A 36 -15.48 -0.97 15.63
N TYR A 37 -14.33 -1.58 15.91
CA TYR A 37 -14.21 -2.97 16.35
C TYR A 37 -13.88 -3.11 17.85
N GLY A 38 -14.11 -2.06 18.64
CA GLY A 38 -13.90 -2.10 20.10
C GLY A 38 -12.43 -2.13 20.52
N LEU A 39 -11.52 -1.72 19.62
CA LEU A 39 -10.08 -1.68 19.84
C LEU A 39 -9.59 -0.24 20.04
N GLY A 40 -8.38 -0.09 20.56
CA GLY A 40 -7.67 1.17 20.70
C GLY A 40 -6.21 1.10 20.21
N PRO A 41 -5.52 2.25 20.13
CA PRO A 41 -4.13 2.30 19.68
C PRO A 41 -3.15 1.43 20.49
N ALA A 42 -3.46 1.15 21.75
CA ALA A 42 -2.64 0.30 22.62
C ALA A 42 -2.69 -1.19 22.22
N ASP A 43 -3.72 -1.63 21.49
CA ASP A 43 -3.87 -3.01 21.06
C ASP A 43 -2.98 -3.33 19.85
N LEU A 44 -2.58 -2.30 19.10
CA LEU A 44 -1.67 -2.44 17.97
C LEU A 44 -0.38 -3.16 18.40
N ARG A 45 0.10 -4.06 17.54
CA ARG A 45 1.33 -4.84 17.75
C ARG A 45 2.42 -4.55 16.73
N ASN A 46 2.17 -3.67 15.74
CA ASN A 46 3.20 -3.23 14.80
C ASN A 46 4.32 -2.46 15.49
N THR A 47 5.55 -2.64 15.02
CA THR A 47 6.72 -1.92 15.54
C THR A 47 6.43 -0.41 15.65
N PRO A 48 6.72 0.23 16.80
CA PRO A 48 6.63 1.69 16.90
C PRO A 48 7.48 2.38 15.84
N GLY A 49 6.95 3.44 15.25
CA GLY A 49 7.58 4.16 14.16
C GLY A 49 7.32 5.66 14.22
N VAL A 50 7.93 6.36 13.29
CA VAL A 50 7.69 7.79 13.05
C VAL A 50 7.05 7.97 11.67
N PRO A 51 6.37 9.09 11.41
CA PRO A 51 5.85 9.38 10.08
C PRO A 51 6.93 9.30 9.00
N ILE A 52 6.58 8.78 7.83
CA ILE A 52 7.49 8.70 6.68
C ILE A 52 7.29 9.86 5.70
N GLY A 53 6.19 10.60 5.82
CA GLY A 53 5.97 11.83 5.06
C GLY A 53 6.94 12.92 5.49
N GLY A 54 7.52 13.64 4.54
CA GLY A 54 8.54 14.66 4.82
C GLY A 54 8.04 15.76 5.77
N PRO A 55 6.92 16.45 5.46
CA PRO A 55 6.30 17.43 6.36
C PRO A 55 5.90 16.84 7.71
N GLU A 56 5.24 15.68 7.70
CA GLU A 56 4.75 15.01 8.91
C GLU A 56 5.89 14.63 9.84
N ARG A 57 6.98 14.07 9.30
CA ARG A 57 8.16 13.68 10.07
C ARG A 57 8.83 14.88 10.71
N ARG A 58 8.93 16.01 9.99
CA ARG A 58 9.50 17.26 10.55
C ARG A 58 8.66 17.78 11.71
N ALA A 59 7.34 17.83 11.55
CA ALA A 59 6.43 18.26 12.61
C ALA A 59 6.50 17.31 13.82
N PHE A 60 6.52 16.00 13.59
CA PHE A 60 6.64 14.98 14.63
C PHE A 60 7.94 15.15 15.43
N THR A 61 9.09 15.28 14.76
CA THR A 61 10.38 15.52 15.42
C THR A 61 10.38 16.84 16.20
N ALA A 62 9.85 17.92 15.62
CA ALA A 62 9.79 19.23 16.28
C ALA A 62 8.93 19.23 17.54
N SER A 63 7.90 18.38 17.61
CA SER A 63 7.04 18.24 18.80
C SER A 63 7.72 17.51 19.98
N GLY A 64 8.86 16.84 19.77
CA GLY A 64 9.48 15.99 20.78
C GLY A 64 8.76 14.67 21.05
N ALA A 65 7.77 14.31 20.22
CA ALA A 65 7.08 13.03 20.30
C ALA A 65 8.03 11.84 20.12
N ARG A 66 7.70 10.72 20.77
CA ARG A 66 8.45 9.46 20.67
C ARG A 66 7.78 8.53 19.67
N PRO A 67 8.53 7.66 18.97
CA PRO A 67 7.95 6.69 18.05
C PRO A 67 6.81 5.90 18.69
N ASP A 68 5.71 5.72 17.97
CA ASP A 68 4.54 4.98 18.42
C ASP A 68 3.94 4.12 17.30
N ARG A 69 2.99 3.26 17.66
CA ARG A 69 2.40 2.31 16.73
C ARG A 69 1.37 2.94 15.80
N LEU A 70 0.78 4.07 16.18
CA LEU A 70 -0.24 4.75 15.38
C LEU A 70 0.38 5.48 14.19
N HIS A 71 1.54 6.12 14.40
CA HIS A 71 2.27 6.87 13.37
C HIS A 71 3.08 6.01 12.42
N GLN A 72 3.34 4.74 12.77
CA GLN A 72 4.00 3.83 11.84
C GLN A 72 3.14 3.62 10.59
N ASN A 73 3.76 3.67 9.43
CA ASN A 73 3.11 3.74 8.11
C ASN A 73 2.20 2.56 7.75
N CYS A 74 2.31 1.43 8.43
CA CYS A 74 1.46 0.25 8.23
C CYS A 74 0.30 0.18 9.23
N SER A 75 0.14 1.11 10.16
CA SER A 75 -0.84 1.01 11.25
C SER A 75 -2.28 0.79 10.75
N GLY A 76 -2.65 1.34 9.58
CA GLY A 76 -3.91 1.05 8.90
C GLY A 76 -4.12 -0.43 8.54
N LYS A 77 -3.10 -1.08 7.94
CA LYS A 77 -3.11 -2.53 7.66
C LYS A 77 -3.23 -3.34 8.95
N HIS A 78 -2.52 -2.93 10.00
CA HIS A 78 -2.58 -3.59 11.30
C HIS A 78 -3.95 -3.47 11.97
N ALA A 79 -4.55 -2.27 11.95
CA ALA A 79 -5.92 -2.06 12.41
C ALA A 79 -6.92 -2.94 11.66
N ALA A 80 -6.78 -3.09 10.34
CA ALA A 80 -7.63 -3.95 9.53
C ALA A 80 -7.45 -5.45 9.82
N MET A 81 -6.22 -5.91 10.07
CA MET A 81 -5.95 -7.29 10.47
C MET A 81 -6.58 -7.62 11.83
N MET A 82 -6.45 -6.72 12.81
CA MET A 82 -7.09 -6.87 14.12
C MET A 82 -8.63 -6.81 14.02
N ALA A 83 -9.16 -5.86 13.26
CA ALA A 83 -10.59 -5.76 12.99
C ALA A 83 -11.14 -7.04 12.31
N THR A 84 -10.35 -7.65 11.42
CA THR A 84 -10.72 -8.94 10.80
C THR A 84 -10.78 -10.05 11.85
N ALA A 85 -9.83 -10.10 12.78
CA ALA A 85 -9.86 -11.06 13.87
C ALA A 85 -11.15 -10.91 14.71
N VAL A 86 -11.48 -9.68 15.11
CA VAL A 86 -12.72 -9.40 15.85
C VAL A 86 -13.96 -9.79 15.04
N ALA A 87 -14.05 -9.40 13.76
CA ALA A 87 -15.18 -9.73 12.90
C ALA A 87 -15.41 -11.24 12.75
N CYS A 88 -14.35 -12.03 12.81
CA CYS A 88 -14.39 -13.49 12.71
C CYS A 88 -14.49 -14.21 14.06
N GLY A 89 -14.55 -13.48 15.17
CA GLY A 89 -14.59 -14.05 16.53
C GLY A 89 -13.26 -14.67 16.99
N TRP A 90 -12.13 -14.26 16.40
CA TRP A 90 -10.78 -14.69 16.79
C TRP A 90 -10.16 -13.70 17.80
N ASP A 91 -9.17 -14.16 18.57
CA ASP A 91 -8.42 -13.30 19.48
C ASP A 91 -7.58 -12.27 18.71
N PRO A 92 -7.87 -10.95 18.81
CA PRO A 92 -7.12 -9.93 18.10
C PRO A 92 -5.69 -9.73 18.63
N ALA A 93 -5.32 -10.25 19.80
CA ALA A 93 -3.99 -10.04 20.36
C ALA A 93 -2.88 -10.81 19.60
N GLY A 94 -3.22 -11.97 19.04
CA GLY A 94 -2.29 -12.87 18.35
C GLY A 94 -2.19 -12.68 16.84
N TYR A 95 -2.75 -11.61 16.26
CA TYR A 95 -2.91 -11.49 14.79
C TYR A 95 -1.62 -11.49 13.96
N LEU A 96 -0.45 -11.31 14.60
CA LEU A 96 0.87 -11.37 13.95
C LEU A 96 1.54 -12.75 14.06
N GLU A 97 0.97 -13.67 14.83
CA GLU A 97 1.50 -15.01 14.97
C GLU A 97 1.26 -15.83 13.70
N HIS A 98 2.23 -16.68 13.36
CA HIS A 98 2.23 -17.44 12.11
C HIS A 98 1.03 -18.39 11.98
N ASP A 99 0.59 -18.97 13.10
CA ASP A 99 -0.53 -19.89 13.20
C ASP A 99 -1.88 -19.17 13.36
N HIS A 100 -1.89 -17.83 13.44
CA HIS A 100 -3.13 -17.08 13.57
C HIS A 100 -3.97 -17.17 12.28
N PRO A 101 -5.30 -17.35 12.36
CA PRO A 101 -6.17 -17.47 11.18
C PRO A 101 -6.08 -16.28 10.21
N VAL A 102 -5.80 -15.06 10.70
CA VAL A 102 -5.55 -13.88 9.85
C VAL A 102 -4.33 -14.07 8.96
N ALA A 103 -3.21 -14.61 9.48
CA ALA A 103 -2.01 -14.84 8.69
C ALA A 103 -2.28 -15.87 7.58
N ALA A 104 -2.95 -16.98 7.91
CA ALA A 104 -3.35 -17.99 6.95
C ALA A 104 -4.27 -17.42 5.84
N LEU A 105 -5.24 -16.58 6.22
CA LEU A 105 -6.16 -15.92 5.30
C LEU A 105 -5.44 -14.97 4.34
N VAL A 106 -4.52 -14.15 4.87
CA VAL A 106 -3.72 -13.22 4.06
C VAL A 106 -2.83 -14.02 3.11
N ARG A 107 -2.10 -15.03 3.59
CA ARG A 107 -1.28 -15.92 2.76
C ARG A 107 -2.08 -16.53 1.63
N SER A 108 -3.23 -17.15 1.92
CA SER A 108 -4.10 -17.76 0.90
C SER A 108 -4.58 -16.73 -0.14
N SER A 109 -4.92 -15.51 0.30
CA SER A 109 -5.33 -14.45 -0.63
C SER A 109 -4.18 -14.01 -1.53
N VAL A 110 -2.96 -13.93 -0.99
CA VAL A 110 -1.74 -13.62 -1.76
C VAL A 110 -1.45 -14.73 -2.76
N GLU A 111 -1.50 -16.00 -2.37
CA GLU A 111 -1.29 -17.13 -3.28
C GLU A 111 -2.31 -17.12 -4.43
N GLU A 112 -3.58 -16.91 -4.12
CA GLU A 112 -4.65 -16.85 -5.11
C GLU A 112 -4.43 -15.69 -6.08
N LEU A 113 -4.23 -14.47 -5.57
CA LEU A 113 -4.09 -13.26 -6.39
C LEU A 113 -2.80 -13.21 -7.19
N THR A 114 -1.71 -13.75 -6.65
CA THR A 114 -0.44 -13.85 -7.37
C THR A 114 -0.39 -15.05 -8.29
N GLY A 115 -1.19 -16.10 -8.05
CA GLY A 115 -1.08 -17.39 -8.73
C GLY A 115 0.22 -18.13 -8.40
N CYS A 116 0.85 -17.82 -7.27
CA CYS A 116 2.11 -18.41 -6.83
C CYS A 116 1.88 -19.15 -5.51
N ARG A 117 2.45 -20.36 -5.38
CA ARG A 117 2.52 -21.04 -4.08
C ARG A 117 3.62 -20.40 -3.24
N ILE A 118 3.33 -20.19 -1.96
CA ILE A 118 4.27 -19.66 -0.98
C ILE A 118 4.84 -20.84 -0.19
N ASP A 119 6.15 -20.99 -0.20
CA ASP A 119 6.84 -21.94 0.69
C ASP A 119 6.83 -21.36 2.12
N PRO A 120 6.18 -22.04 3.11
CA PRO A 120 6.13 -21.57 4.48
C PRO A 120 7.51 -21.32 5.11
N SER A 121 8.55 -22.05 4.68
CA SER A 121 9.92 -21.89 5.19
C SER A 121 10.61 -20.59 4.73
N THR A 122 10.06 -19.94 3.71
CA THR A 122 10.59 -18.69 3.15
C THR A 122 9.87 -17.45 3.67
N ILE A 123 8.81 -17.65 4.45
CA ILE A 123 8.04 -16.56 5.06
C ILE A 123 8.92 -15.89 6.12
N THR A 124 8.98 -14.56 6.04
CA THR A 124 9.73 -13.71 6.98
C THR A 124 8.82 -12.60 7.50
N ARG A 125 9.32 -11.75 8.39
CA ARG A 125 8.61 -10.59 8.93
C ARG A 125 9.14 -9.31 8.33
N ASP A 126 8.21 -8.45 7.92
CA ASP A 126 8.49 -7.07 7.55
C ASP A 126 8.88 -6.25 8.80
N GLY A 127 9.44 -5.05 8.62
CA GLY A 127 9.81 -4.15 9.71
C GLY A 127 8.63 -3.74 10.60
N CYS A 128 7.39 -3.82 10.10
CA CYS A 128 6.19 -3.63 10.90
C CYS A 128 5.79 -4.85 11.74
N GLY A 129 6.41 -6.02 11.52
CA GLY A 129 6.16 -7.28 12.22
C GLY A 129 5.19 -8.23 11.51
N ALA A 130 4.45 -7.77 10.50
CA ALA A 130 3.58 -8.64 9.69
C ALA A 130 4.40 -9.55 8.78
N GLU A 131 3.82 -10.70 8.38
CA GLU A 131 4.45 -11.60 7.42
C GLU A 131 4.70 -10.91 6.07
N VAL A 132 5.80 -11.29 5.43
CA VAL A 132 6.12 -10.93 4.05
C VAL A 132 6.44 -12.19 3.26
N TYR A 133 5.95 -12.20 2.02
CA TYR A 133 5.97 -13.36 1.15
C TYR A 133 6.92 -13.11 -0.02
N PRO A 134 7.95 -13.96 -0.23
CA PRO A 134 8.78 -13.91 -1.42
C PRO A 134 7.93 -14.23 -2.66
N LEU A 135 7.91 -13.33 -3.63
CA LEU A 135 7.08 -13.46 -4.83
C LEU A 135 7.88 -13.06 -6.08
N PRO A 136 7.68 -13.74 -7.22
CA PRO A 136 8.20 -13.25 -8.49
C PRO A 136 7.45 -11.97 -8.89
N LEU A 137 8.15 -11.03 -9.56
CA LEU A 137 7.56 -9.76 -10.00
C LEU A 137 6.33 -9.95 -10.89
N VAL A 138 6.32 -11.00 -11.72
CA VAL A 138 5.16 -11.32 -12.56
C VAL A 138 3.92 -11.70 -11.75
N GLY A 139 4.12 -12.38 -10.60
CA GLY A 139 3.04 -12.72 -9.68
C GLY A 139 2.51 -11.48 -8.95
N LEU A 140 3.42 -10.59 -8.54
CA LEU A 140 3.05 -9.31 -7.95
C LEU A 140 2.27 -8.43 -8.94
N ALA A 141 2.73 -8.27 -10.18
CA ALA A 141 2.03 -7.53 -11.22
C ALA A 141 0.62 -8.12 -11.48
N ARG A 142 0.53 -9.45 -11.61
CA ARG A 142 -0.74 -10.17 -11.79
C ARG A 142 -1.75 -9.89 -10.68
N ALA A 143 -1.30 -9.84 -9.42
CA ALA A 143 -2.18 -9.53 -8.30
C ALA A 143 -2.83 -8.15 -8.46
N TYR A 144 -2.06 -7.13 -8.84
CA TYR A 144 -2.60 -5.78 -9.08
C TYR A 144 -3.52 -5.75 -10.30
N GLY A 145 -3.15 -6.43 -11.40
CA GLY A 145 -4.00 -6.53 -12.58
C GLY A 145 -5.37 -7.13 -12.26
N ARG A 146 -5.42 -8.16 -11.40
CA ARG A 146 -6.67 -8.77 -10.92
C ARG A 146 -7.52 -7.84 -10.07
N LEU A 147 -6.92 -6.92 -9.31
CA LEU A 147 -7.67 -5.92 -8.55
C LEU A 147 -8.41 -4.96 -9.49
N THR A 148 -7.72 -4.41 -10.49
CA THR A 148 -8.31 -3.41 -11.40
C THR A 148 -9.16 -4.01 -12.52
N SER A 149 -9.08 -5.32 -12.75
CA SER A 149 -9.97 -6.06 -13.65
C SER A 149 -11.09 -6.80 -12.93
N ALA A 150 -11.25 -6.61 -11.61
CA ALA A 150 -12.23 -7.32 -10.81
C ALA A 150 -13.67 -6.92 -11.16
N VAL A 151 -14.59 -7.88 -11.07
CA VAL A 151 -16.01 -7.66 -11.34
C VAL A 151 -16.60 -6.70 -10.28
N PRO A 152 -17.42 -5.70 -10.68
CA PRO A 152 -18.13 -4.84 -9.74
C PRO A 152 -18.87 -5.63 -8.65
N GLY A 153 -18.74 -5.19 -7.40
CA GLY A 153 -19.33 -5.86 -6.23
C GLY A 153 -18.46 -6.96 -5.60
N SER A 154 -17.36 -7.36 -6.24
CA SER A 154 -16.37 -8.24 -5.60
C SER A 154 -15.51 -7.52 -4.56
N ALA A 155 -14.88 -8.28 -3.67
CA ALA A 155 -13.95 -7.75 -2.68
C ALA A 155 -12.74 -7.05 -3.32
N GLU A 156 -12.21 -7.62 -4.41
CA GLU A 156 -11.08 -7.06 -5.15
C GLU A 156 -11.44 -5.71 -5.78
N TYR A 157 -12.65 -5.62 -6.35
CA TYR A 157 -13.17 -4.39 -6.91
C TYR A 157 -13.33 -3.32 -5.82
N ALA A 158 -13.89 -3.67 -4.65
CA ALA A 158 -14.04 -2.73 -3.54
C ALA A 158 -12.68 -2.17 -3.08
N VAL A 159 -11.65 -3.02 -2.99
CA VAL A 159 -10.27 -2.60 -2.66
C VAL A 159 -9.71 -1.66 -3.74
N ALA A 160 -9.84 -2.02 -5.01
CA ALA A 160 -9.35 -1.19 -6.12
C ALA A 160 -10.02 0.19 -6.15
N GLN A 161 -11.35 0.24 -5.95
CA GLN A 161 -12.10 1.49 -5.88
C GLN A 161 -11.68 2.35 -4.69
N ALA A 162 -11.54 1.75 -3.51
CA ALA A 162 -11.10 2.47 -2.31
C ALA A 162 -9.72 3.09 -2.51
N MET A 163 -8.74 2.32 -3.01
CA MET A 163 -7.38 2.80 -3.25
C MET A 163 -7.31 3.91 -4.30
N SER A 164 -8.00 3.75 -5.43
CA SER A 164 -7.97 4.72 -6.53
C SER A 164 -8.76 6.00 -6.23
N THR A 165 -9.80 5.92 -5.40
CA THR A 165 -10.60 7.08 -4.98
C THR A 165 -9.92 7.89 -3.89
N TRP A 166 -9.21 7.23 -2.97
CA TRP A 166 -8.54 7.88 -1.82
C TRP A 166 -7.02 7.63 -1.83
N PRO A 167 -6.30 8.03 -2.89
CA PRO A 167 -4.88 7.71 -3.05
C PRO A 167 -4.01 8.37 -1.96
N GLU A 168 -4.42 9.52 -1.44
CA GLU A 168 -3.76 10.16 -0.30
C GLU A 168 -3.81 9.32 0.96
N LEU A 169 -4.86 8.54 1.22
CA LEU A 169 -4.91 7.65 2.38
C LEU A 169 -3.98 6.44 2.22
N VAL A 170 -3.71 6.02 0.98
CA VAL A 170 -2.81 4.89 0.68
C VAL A 170 -1.34 5.28 0.83
N GLY A 171 -0.95 6.41 0.24
CA GLY A 171 0.44 6.88 0.22
C GLY A 171 0.68 8.10 1.11
N GLY A 172 -0.10 9.14 0.91
CA GLY A 172 0.08 10.47 1.50
C GLY A 172 0.37 11.55 0.46
N GLN A 173 0.19 12.82 0.83
CA GLN A 173 0.37 13.94 -0.09
C GLN A 173 1.83 14.06 -0.57
N GLY A 174 2.01 14.48 -1.82
CA GLY A 174 3.34 14.73 -2.42
C GLY A 174 4.18 13.49 -2.73
N ARG A 175 3.63 12.27 -2.58
CA ARG A 175 4.31 11.03 -2.97
C ARG A 175 3.95 10.63 -4.38
N ASP A 176 4.92 10.05 -5.08
CA ASP A 176 4.78 9.55 -6.45
C ASP A 176 3.62 8.55 -6.62
N VAL A 177 3.40 7.65 -5.65
CA VAL A 177 2.30 6.69 -5.67
C VAL A 177 0.93 7.37 -5.65
N THR A 178 0.80 8.44 -4.87
CA THR A 178 -0.42 9.26 -4.81
C THR A 178 -0.59 10.07 -6.10
N ALA A 179 0.48 10.70 -6.58
CA ALA A 179 0.49 11.49 -7.80
C ALA A 179 0.13 10.63 -9.02
N LEU A 180 0.68 9.41 -9.13
CA LEU A 180 0.38 8.47 -10.20
C LEU A 180 -1.10 8.08 -10.21
N MET A 181 -1.66 7.68 -9.06
CA MET A 181 -3.08 7.27 -8.99
C MET A 181 -4.03 8.44 -9.31
N ARG A 182 -3.65 9.69 -8.99
CA ARG A 182 -4.42 10.88 -9.39
C ARG A 182 -4.30 11.18 -10.89
N ALA A 183 -3.12 10.98 -11.46
CA ALA A 183 -2.88 11.20 -12.88
C ALA A 183 -3.58 10.16 -13.77
N LEU A 184 -3.76 8.93 -13.25
CA LEU A 184 -4.31 7.80 -13.99
C LEU A 184 -5.58 7.27 -13.28
N PRO A 185 -6.77 7.83 -13.59
CA PRO A 185 -8.02 7.44 -12.93
C PRO A 185 -8.29 5.93 -13.00
N GLY A 186 -8.68 5.34 -11.87
CA GLY A 186 -8.92 3.90 -11.75
C GLY A 186 -7.66 3.03 -11.67
N ALA A 187 -6.47 3.64 -11.74
CA ALA A 187 -5.23 2.92 -11.46
C ALA A 187 -5.07 2.65 -9.97
N VAL A 188 -4.45 1.52 -9.65
CA VAL A 188 -4.08 1.12 -8.29
C VAL A 188 -2.57 0.95 -8.29
N ALA A 189 -1.88 1.57 -7.33
CA ALA A 189 -0.44 1.48 -7.21
C ALA A 189 0.00 1.40 -5.74
N LYS A 190 1.14 0.75 -5.52
CA LYS A 190 1.81 0.70 -4.24
C LYS A 190 3.32 0.75 -4.42
N ASP A 191 3.93 1.69 -3.73
CA ASP A 191 5.37 1.67 -3.50
C ASP A 191 5.70 0.81 -2.27
N GLY A 192 6.77 0.03 -2.40
CA GLY A 192 7.33 -0.83 -1.36
C GLY A 192 8.69 -0.35 -0.88
N ALA A 193 9.14 -0.90 0.24
CA ALA A 193 10.52 -0.77 0.69
C ALA A 193 11.49 -1.37 -0.35
N GLU A 194 12.75 -0.98 -0.28
CA GLU A 194 13.82 -1.53 -1.13
C GLU A 194 13.49 -1.44 -2.64
N GLY A 195 12.91 -0.34 -3.10
CA GLY A 195 12.78 -0.05 -4.55
C GLY A 195 11.79 -0.93 -5.30
N VAL A 196 10.86 -1.59 -4.61
CA VAL A 196 9.74 -2.30 -5.23
C VAL A 196 8.62 -1.31 -5.55
N TYR A 197 7.99 -1.47 -6.71
CA TYR A 197 6.78 -0.74 -7.08
C TYR A 197 5.86 -1.66 -7.88
N ALA A 198 4.57 -1.69 -7.55
CA ALA A 198 3.58 -2.46 -8.27
C ALA A 198 2.37 -1.58 -8.61
N LEU A 199 1.83 -1.75 -9.81
CA LEU A 199 0.64 -1.03 -10.24
C LEU A 199 -0.18 -1.80 -11.26
N ALA A 200 -1.44 -1.41 -11.39
CA ALA A 200 -2.28 -1.73 -12.52
C ALA A 200 -3.12 -0.52 -12.92
N LEU A 201 -3.33 -0.37 -14.22
CA LEU A 201 -4.22 0.60 -14.83
C LEU A 201 -5.66 0.10 -14.76
N ALA A 202 -6.60 1.01 -15.00
CA ALA A 202 -7.98 0.62 -15.28
C ALA A 202 -8.00 -0.39 -16.46
N GLY A 203 -8.72 -1.50 -16.30
CA GLY A 203 -8.77 -2.56 -17.31
C GLY A 203 -7.71 -3.67 -17.18
N GLY A 204 -6.84 -3.61 -16.17
CA GLY A 204 -6.00 -4.76 -15.76
C GLY A 204 -4.58 -4.80 -16.31
N ALA A 205 -4.20 -3.87 -17.21
CA ALA A 205 -2.81 -3.72 -17.64
C ALA A 205 -1.92 -3.40 -16.42
N CYS A 206 -0.89 -4.20 -16.16
CA CYS A 206 -0.17 -4.19 -14.89
C CYS A 206 1.34 -4.27 -15.06
N LEU A 207 2.04 -3.79 -14.04
CA LEU A 207 3.49 -3.70 -14.00
C LEU A 207 3.99 -3.89 -12.56
N ALA A 208 5.12 -4.55 -12.40
CA ALA A 208 5.90 -4.53 -11.18
C ALA A 208 7.38 -4.30 -11.52
N VAL A 209 8.03 -3.42 -10.76
CA VAL A 209 9.43 -3.04 -10.91
C VAL A 209 10.16 -3.28 -9.59
N LYS A 210 11.39 -3.78 -9.67
CA LYS A 210 12.35 -3.83 -8.57
C LYS A 210 13.61 -3.12 -9.00
N ILE A 211 14.02 -2.10 -8.24
CA ILE A 211 15.33 -1.49 -8.39
C ILE A 211 16.36 -2.36 -7.67
N ALA A 212 17.42 -2.74 -8.38
CA ALA A 212 18.41 -3.70 -7.88
C ALA A 212 19.17 -3.19 -6.63
N ASP A 213 19.48 -1.90 -6.58
CA ASP A 213 20.15 -1.27 -5.41
C ASP A 213 19.20 -0.89 -4.28
N GLY A 214 17.90 -1.22 -4.41
CA GLY A 214 16.88 -0.94 -3.41
C GLY A 214 16.43 0.53 -3.33
N ALA A 215 16.99 1.44 -4.13
CA ALA A 215 16.70 2.86 -3.98
C ALA A 215 15.37 3.27 -4.63
N SER A 216 14.70 4.25 -4.01
CA SER A 216 13.48 4.84 -4.55
C SER A 216 13.72 5.74 -5.75
N ARG A 217 14.89 6.39 -5.84
CA ARG A 217 15.19 7.41 -6.87
C ARG A 217 15.00 6.93 -8.31
N ALA A 218 15.26 5.66 -8.58
CA ALA A 218 15.19 5.09 -9.93
C ALA A 218 13.81 4.54 -10.30
N ARG A 219 12.86 4.44 -9.35
CA ARG A 219 11.59 3.73 -9.58
C ARG A 219 10.69 4.44 -10.58
N VAL A 220 10.55 5.75 -10.49
CA VAL A 220 9.74 6.55 -11.42
C VAL A 220 10.36 6.56 -12.82
N PRO A 221 11.65 6.91 -13.01
CA PRO A 221 12.28 6.86 -14.33
C PRO A 221 12.21 5.48 -15.00
N ALA A 222 12.40 4.39 -14.24
CA ALA A 222 12.31 3.04 -14.77
C ALA A 222 10.88 2.63 -15.20
N MET A 223 9.87 3.19 -14.55
CA MET A 223 8.47 2.83 -14.75
C MET A 223 7.82 3.57 -15.94
N LEU A 224 8.20 4.83 -16.18
CA LEU A 224 7.58 5.66 -17.22
C LEU A 224 7.60 5.03 -18.62
N PRO A 225 8.72 4.48 -19.14
CA PRO A 225 8.73 3.82 -20.45
C PRO A 225 7.82 2.60 -20.52
N ALA A 226 7.75 1.82 -19.43
CA ALA A 226 6.88 0.65 -19.36
C ALA A 226 5.39 1.05 -19.38
N LEU A 227 5.02 2.14 -18.69
CA LEU A 227 3.66 2.69 -18.74
C LEU A 227 3.27 3.15 -20.15
N ARG A 228 4.19 3.80 -20.88
CA ARG A 228 3.96 4.16 -22.29
C ARG A 228 3.75 2.94 -23.19
N ALA A 229 4.51 1.87 -22.95
CA ALA A 229 4.34 0.60 -23.66
C ALA A 229 3.01 -0.09 -23.34
N LEU A 230 2.45 0.16 -22.15
CA LEU A 230 1.11 -0.28 -21.73
C LEU A 230 -0.03 0.65 -22.22
N GLY A 231 0.28 1.63 -23.07
CA GLY A 231 -0.73 2.51 -23.69
C GLY A 231 -1.02 3.80 -22.93
N VAL A 232 -0.24 4.13 -21.88
CA VAL A 232 -0.34 5.45 -21.23
C VAL A 232 0.33 6.50 -22.13
N GLN A 233 -0.47 7.07 -23.04
CA GLN A 233 -0.04 8.02 -24.07
C GLN A 233 -1.11 9.13 -24.24
N GLY A 234 -0.82 10.14 -25.06
CA GLY A 234 -1.70 11.31 -25.23
C GLY A 234 -1.93 12.03 -23.90
N ASP A 235 -3.19 12.44 -23.64
CA ASP A 235 -3.59 13.13 -22.41
C ASP A 235 -3.14 12.41 -21.12
N LEU A 236 -3.28 11.08 -21.05
CA LEU A 236 -2.84 10.33 -19.87
C LEU A 236 -1.32 10.34 -19.70
N GLY A 237 -0.58 10.35 -20.80
CA GLY A 237 0.87 10.49 -20.79
C GLY A 237 1.30 11.88 -20.30
N GLU A 238 0.66 12.93 -20.80
CA GLU A 238 0.93 14.33 -20.42
C GLU A 238 0.65 14.56 -18.93
N ARG A 239 -0.52 14.09 -18.43
CA ARG A 239 -0.88 14.15 -17.01
C ARG A 239 0.12 13.43 -16.12
N LEU A 240 0.61 12.28 -16.57
CA LEU A 240 1.60 11.50 -15.83
C LEU A 240 2.96 12.22 -15.78
N GLU A 241 3.39 12.83 -16.88
CA GLU A 241 4.63 13.62 -16.93
C GLU A 241 4.56 14.87 -16.05
N GLU A 242 3.41 15.54 -16.00
CA GLU A 242 3.18 16.67 -15.10
C GLU A 242 3.17 16.24 -13.62
N ALA A 243 2.52 15.13 -13.31
CA ALA A 243 2.40 14.62 -11.95
C ALA A 243 3.70 14.00 -11.40
N LEU A 244 4.54 13.45 -12.28
CA LEU A 244 5.81 12.80 -11.97
C LEU A 244 6.94 13.44 -12.79
N PRO A 245 7.26 14.72 -12.55
CA PRO A 245 8.33 15.37 -13.29
C PRO A 245 9.62 14.61 -13.03
N ALA A 246 10.41 14.41 -14.09
CA ALA A 246 11.68 13.69 -14.01
C ALA A 246 12.53 14.26 -12.87
N GLN A 247 12.74 13.46 -11.82
CA GLN A 247 13.57 13.87 -10.70
C GLN A 247 15.02 13.58 -11.04
N GLY A 248 15.78 14.66 -11.17
CA GLY A 248 17.21 14.63 -11.40
C GLY A 248 17.62 15.97 -11.97
N LEU A 249 17.80 16.98 -11.12
CA LEU A 249 18.47 18.19 -11.56
C LEU A 249 19.98 17.90 -11.59
N GLY A 250 20.54 17.70 -12.78
CA GLY A 250 21.98 17.82 -12.97
C GLY A 250 22.30 19.30 -13.07
N TRP A 251 22.97 19.88 -12.06
CA TRP A 251 23.33 21.30 -12.05
C TRP A 251 22.14 22.29 -12.14
N GLY A 252 20.95 21.90 -11.67
CA GLY A 252 19.77 22.77 -11.78
C GLY A 252 19.04 22.66 -13.12
N GLU A 253 19.47 21.77 -14.02
CA GLU A 253 18.75 21.44 -15.25
C GLU A 253 18.22 20.00 -15.23
N PRO A 254 17.11 19.71 -15.93
CA PRO A 254 16.62 18.34 -16.07
C PRO A 254 17.71 17.43 -16.64
N GLY A 255 18.17 16.46 -15.84
CA GLY A 255 19.11 15.44 -16.26
C GLY A 255 18.55 14.68 -17.45
N GLY A 256 19.37 14.52 -18.49
CA GLY A 256 18.97 13.92 -19.77
C GLY A 256 18.23 12.59 -19.62
N ARG A 257 17.16 12.44 -20.41
CA ARG A 257 16.35 11.22 -20.52
C ARG A 257 17.12 10.10 -21.22
#